data_AF-A0A7J6QTX5-F1
#
_entry.id   AF-A0A7J6QTX5-F1
#
_cell.length_a   1.000
_cell.length_b   1.000
_cell.length_c   1.000
_cell.angle_alpha   90.00
_cell.angle_beta   90.00
_cell.angle_gamma   90.00
#
_symmetry.space_group_name_H-M   'P 1'
#
loop_
_entity.id
_entity.type
_entity.pdbx_description
1 polymer ?
#
loop_
_entity_poly.entity_id
_entity_poly.type
_entity_poly.pdbx_seq_one_letter_code
_entity_poly.pdbx_strand_id
1 'polypeptide(L)'
;CVGAPPPPSEESTAALNSLDADLKFRNFVDHELRGEYFKVWTQFDIHVHLQVPSWDCVLRWRQDQEDELRRRVGGQGIDVEEFCRGYERITRRMLKSCPKEADVVIYLGEDHRIAGCRLGKESSIKWQER
;
A
#
# COMPACT_ATOMS: atom_id res chain seq x y z
N CYS A 1 -3.03 -1.82 4.01
CA CYS A 1 -2.04 -0.76 3.78
C CYS A 1 -1.00 -0.73 4.92
N VAL A 2 -0.36 -1.87 5.19
CA VAL A 2 0.61 -2.02 6.29
C VAL A 2 1.79 -1.07 6.05
N GLY A 3 2.21 -0.34 7.09
CA GLY A 3 3.30 0.63 6.97
C GLY A 3 2.96 1.91 6.20
N ALA A 4 1.67 2.19 5.96
CA ALA A 4 1.25 3.45 5.37
C ALA A 4 1.57 4.63 6.30
N PRO A 5 2.34 5.64 5.84
CA PRO A 5 2.64 6.78 6.67
C PRO A 5 1.45 7.74 6.76
N PRO A 6 1.42 8.60 7.79
CA PRO A 6 0.50 9.72 7.84
C PRO A 6 0.68 10.61 6.58
N PRO A 7 -0.37 11.33 6.17
CA PRO A 7 -0.26 12.27 5.04
C PRO A 7 0.82 13.34 5.31
N PRO A 8 1.64 13.69 4.30
CA PRO A 8 2.55 14.82 4.42
C PRO A 8 1.78 16.15 4.48
N SER A 9 2.38 17.19 5.05
CA SER A 9 1.75 18.52 5.17
C SER A 9 1.37 19.13 3.82
N GLU A 10 2.15 18.85 2.78
CA GLU A 10 1.99 19.40 1.42
C GLU A 10 1.24 18.46 0.45
N GLU A 11 0.45 17.50 0.95
CA GLU A 11 -0.30 16.61 0.05
C GLU A 11 -1.46 17.33 -0.64
N SER A 12 -1.44 17.40 -1.98
CA SER A 12 -2.48 18.03 -2.80
C SER A 12 -3.90 17.74 -2.33
N THR A 13 -4.71 18.80 -2.25
CA THR A 13 -6.15 18.76 -1.91
C THR A 13 -7.02 18.35 -3.10
N ALA A 14 -6.45 18.23 -4.31
CA ALA A 14 -7.19 17.76 -5.47
C ALA A 14 -7.71 16.33 -5.24
N ALA A 15 -8.96 16.11 -5.65
CA ALA A 15 -9.59 14.80 -5.61
C ALA A 15 -8.85 13.86 -6.59
N LEU A 16 -8.50 12.66 -6.13
CA LEU A 16 -7.96 11.61 -7.01
C LEU A 16 -9.10 10.80 -7.62
N ASN A 17 -10.16 10.59 -6.85
CA ASN A 17 -11.38 9.90 -7.27
C ASN A 17 -12.59 10.44 -6.50
N SER A 18 -13.76 9.85 -6.72
CA SER A 18 -15.03 10.31 -6.13
C SER A 18 -15.06 10.25 -4.60
N LEU A 19 -14.34 9.33 -3.95
CA LEU A 19 -14.30 9.23 -2.49
C LEU A 19 -13.53 10.39 -1.85
N ASP A 20 -12.59 10.98 -2.59
CA ASP A 20 -11.80 12.11 -2.11
C ASP A 20 -12.49 13.47 -2.32
N ALA A 21 -13.57 13.52 -3.11
CA ALA A 21 -14.15 14.76 -3.62
C ALA A 21 -14.70 15.68 -2.52
N ASP A 22 -15.33 15.13 -1.49
CA ASP A 22 -15.90 15.90 -0.38
C ASP A 22 -14.99 15.96 0.87
N LEU A 23 -13.76 15.44 0.74
CA LEU A 23 -12.74 15.31 1.79
C LEU A 23 -13.14 14.48 3.02
N LYS A 24 -14.38 13.97 3.15
CA LYS A 24 -14.81 13.26 4.37
C LYS A 24 -14.08 11.94 4.54
N PHE A 25 -14.10 11.10 3.50
CA PHE A 25 -13.41 9.82 3.52
C PHE A 25 -11.90 10.01 3.70
N ARG A 26 -11.32 10.96 2.96
CA ARG A 26 -9.91 11.33 3.10
C ARG A 26 -9.57 11.73 4.54
N ASN A 27 -10.31 12.67 5.13
CA ASN A 27 -10.03 13.17 6.47
C ASN A 27 -10.16 12.07 7.51
N PHE A 28 -11.12 11.16 7.35
CA PHE A 28 -11.24 9.97 8.19
C PHE A 28 -9.99 9.09 8.09
N VAL A 29 -9.57 8.70 6.88
CA VAL A 29 -8.38 7.87 6.67
C VAL A 29 -7.12 8.56 7.21
N ASP A 30 -6.95 9.85 6.91
CA ASP A 30 -5.81 10.65 7.35
C ASP A 30 -5.79 10.84 8.89
N HIS A 31 -6.95 10.82 9.55
CA HIS A 31 -7.04 10.81 11.02
C HIS A 31 -6.58 9.46 11.58
N GLU A 32 -7.11 8.35 11.07
CA GLU A 32 -6.74 6.99 11.49
C GLU A 32 -5.23 6.75 11.34
N LEU A 33 -4.64 7.16 10.21
CA LEU A 33 -3.21 7.02 9.94
C LEU A 33 -2.30 7.85 10.86
N ARG A 34 -2.83 8.88 11.52
CA ARG A 34 -2.08 9.64 12.55
C ARG A 34 -2.34 9.12 13.96
N GLY A 35 -3.41 8.35 14.16
CA GLY A 35 -3.88 7.89 15.45
C GLY A 35 -3.43 6.48 15.82
N GLU A 36 -4.38 5.65 16.23
CA GLU A 36 -4.12 4.30 16.77
C GLU A 36 -3.43 3.37 15.78
N TYR A 37 -3.72 3.51 14.48
CA TYR A 37 -3.07 2.71 13.46
C TYR A 37 -1.54 2.87 13.47
N PHE A 38 -1.07 4.11 13.64
CA PHE A 38 0.36 4.41 13.71
C PHE A 38 1.02 3.74 14.92
N LYS A 39 0.32 3.66 16.07
CA LYS A 39 0.83 3.01 17.29
C LYS A 39 1.00 1.50 17.14
N VAL A 40 0.09 0.84 16.41
CA VAL A 40 0.25 -0.58 16.08
C VAL A 40 1.49 -0.77 15.21
N TRP A 41 1.69 0.12 14.24
CA TRP A 41 2.80 0.04 13.32
C TRP A 41 4.17 0.22 14.00
N THR A 42 4.29 1.06 15.02
CA THR A 42 5.55 1.26 15.76
C THR A 42 6.01 0.04 16.57
N GLN A 43 5.21 -1.03 16.66
CA GLN A 43 5.55 -2.25 17.40
C GLN A 43 6.27 -3.30 16.55
N PHE A 44 6.33 -3.14 15.23
CA PHE A 44 7.02 -4.11 14.37
C PHE A 44 8.53 -3.87 14.36
N ASP A 45 9.31 -4.93 14.59
CA ASP A 45 10.77 -4.87 14.56
C ASP A 45 11.34 -4.70 13.14
N ILE A 46 10.63 -5.21 12.13
CA ILE A 46 11.07 -5.21 10.74
C ILE A 46 9.90 -4.90 9.81
N HIS A 47 10.07 -3.89 8.96
CA HIS A 47 9.18 -3.55 7.87
C HIS A 47 9.66 -4.10 6.53
N VAL A 48 8.91 -5.06 5.98
CA VAL A 48 9.08 -5.52 4.59
C VAL A 48 8.02 -4.89 3.70
N HIS A 49 8.44 -4.11 2.71
CA HIS A 49 7.56 -3.48 1.73
C HIS A 49 7.66 -4.18 0.36
N LEU A 50 6.53 -4.60 -0.19
CA LEU A 50 6.41 -5.07 -1.56
C LEU A 50 6.11 -3.88 -2.47
N GLN A 51 7.14 -3.40 -3.17
CA GLN A 51 7.01 -2.29 -4.09
C GLN A 51 6.50 -2.79 -5.45
N VAL A 52 5.24 -2.47 -5.74
CA VAL A 52 4.64 -2.70 -7.06
C VAL A 52 5.05 -1.60 -8.06
N PRO A 53 5.06 -1.87 -9.38
CA PRO A 53 5.48 -0.88 -10.37
C PRO A 53 4.63 0.40 -10.39
N SER A 54 3.30 0.26 -10.27
CA SER A 54 2.36 1.37 -10.40
C SER A 54 0.98 1.05 -9.83
N TRP A 55 0.15 2.07 -9.70
CA TRP A 55 -1.27 1.92 -9.35
C TRP A 55 -2.04 1.08 -10.38
N ASP A 56 -1.78 1.30 -11.67
CA ASP A 56 -2.44 0.55 -12.74
C ASP A 56 -2.10 -0.95 -12.66
N CYS A 57 -0.91 -1.28 -12.19
CA CYS A 57 -0.49 -2.65 -11.92
C CYS A 57 -1.35 -3.28 -10.81
N VAL A 58 -1.62 -2.55 -9.72
CA VAL A 58 -2.52 -2.99 -8.64
C VAL A 58 -3.92 -3.29 -9.16
N LEU A 59 -4.48 -2.40 -9.99
CA LEU A 59 -5.80 -2.60 -10.59
C LEU A 59 -5.85 -3.85 -11.46
N ARG A 60 -4.87 -4.01 -12.37
CA ARG A 60 -4.77 -5.20 -13.23
C ARG A 60 -4.70 -6.48 -12.41
N TRP A 61 -3.80 -6.54 -11.43
CA TRP A 61 -3.61 -7.74 -10.61
C TRP A 61 -4.85 -8.08 -9.78
N ARG A 62 -5.56 -7.08 -9.27
CA ARG A 62 -6.81 -7.29 -8.55
C ARG A 62 -7.90 -7.82 -9.50
N GLN A 63 -7.95 -7.34 -10.73
CA GLN A 63 -8.85 -7.87 -11.76
C GLN A 63 -8.53 -9.31 -12.13
N ASP A 64 -7.25 -9.64 -12.33
CA ASP A 64 -6.81 -11.00 -12.63
C ASP A 64 -7.20 -11.97 -11.51
N GLN A 65 -7.02 -11.55 -10.26
CA GLN A 65 -7.43 -12.31 -9.08
C GLN A 65 -8.94 -12.52 -9.02
N GLU A 66 -9.72 -11.48 -9.32
CA GLU A 66 -11.19 -11.55 -9.31
C GLU A 66 -11.73 -12.45 -10.43
N ASP A 67 -11.13 -12.39 -11.62
CA ASP A 67 -11.46 -13.26 -12.74
C ASP A 67 -11.14 -14.72 -12.43
N GLU A 68 -9.98 -14.99 -11.82
CA GLU A 68 -9.63 -16.34 -11.36
C GLU A 68 -10.59 -16.85 -10.30
N LEU A 69 -10.97 -16.01 -9.33
CA LEU A 69 -11.96 -16.36 -8.32
C LEU A 69 -13.29 -16.73 -8.98
N ARG A 70 -13.78 -15.91 -9.92
CA ARG A 70 -15.01 -16.18 -10.68
C ARG A 70 -14.96 -17.52 -11.42
N ARG A 71 -13.83 -17.87 -12.03
CA ARG A 71 -13.64 -19.17 -12.69
C ARG A 71 -13.68 -20.34 -11.71
N ARG A 72 -13.13 -20.17 -10.51
CA ARG A 72 -13.01 -21.25 -9.50
C ARG A 72 -14.29 -21.49 -8.71
N VAL A 73 -14.97 -20.43 -8.27
CA VAL A 73 -16.12 -20.54 -7.35
C VAL A 73 -17.45 -20.06 -7.95
N GLY A 74 -17.43 -19.43 -9.13
CA GLY A 74 -18.61 -18.80 -9.73
C GLY A 74 -19.00 -17.47 -9.06
N GLY A 75 -20.17 -16.93 -9.44
CA GLY A 75 -20.71 -15.68 -8.89
C GLY A 75 -20.49 -14.45 -9.79
N GLN A 76 -21.08 -13.31 -9.39
CA GLN A 76 -21.01 -12.06 -10.15
C GLN A 76 -19.66 -11.34 -9.99
N GLY A 77 -18.96 -11.59 -8.89
CA GLY A 77 -17.74 -10.88 -8.52
C GLY A 77 -17.99 -9.44 -8.07
N ILE A 78 -16.92 -8.67 -7.95
CA ILE A 78 -16.98 -7.24 -7.57
C ILE A 78 -16.52 -6.32 -8.70
N ASP A 79 -16.97 -5.06 -8.67
CA ASP A 79 -16.34 -3.98 -9.43
C ASP A 79 -15.00 -3.63 -8.78
N VAL A 80 -13.91 -4.02 -9.44
CA VAL A 80 -12.55 -3.84 -8.94
C VAL A 80 -12.16 -2.36 -8.88
N GLU A 81 -12.59 -1.55 -9.84
CA GLU A 81 -12.25 -0.13 -9.85
C GLU A 81 -12.93 0.58 -8.69
N GLU A 82 -14.24 0.34 -8.51
CA GLU A 82 -15.01 0.90 -7.40
C GLU A 82 -14.42 0.47 -6.05
N PHE A 83 -14.10 -0.81 -5.89
CA PHE A 83 -13.47 -1.34 -4.68
C PHE A 83 -12.10 -0.69 -4.41
N CYS A 84 -11.26 -0.56 -5.43
CA CYS A 84 -9.90 -0.05 -5.29
C CYS A 84 -9.83 1.47 -5.02
N ARG A 85 -10.88 2.25 -5.32
CA ARG A 85 -10.91 3.71 -5.03
C ARG A 85 -10.59 4.04 -3.58
N GLY A 86 -11.08 3.23 -2.63
CA GLY A 86 -10.81 3.41 -1.20
C GLY A 86 -9.33 3.26 -0.80
N TYR A 87 -8.53 2.63 -1.67
CA TYR A 87 -7.12 2.35 -1.44
C TYR A 87 -6.18 3.21 -2.30
N GLU A 88 -6.70 3.94 -3.28
CA GLU A 88 -5.87 4.62 -4.28
C GLU A 88 -4.92 5.64 -3.67
N ARG A 89 -5.44 6.59 -2.89
CA ARG A 89 -4.62 7.67 -2.30
C ARG A 89 -3.53 7.11 -1.40
N ILE A 90 -3.90 6.22 -0.48
CA ILE A 90 -2.97 5.61 0.47
C ILE A 90 -1.94 4.74 -0.23
N THR A 91 -2.33 3.98 -1.26
CA THR A 91 -1.39 3.16 -2.05
C THR A 91 -0.41 4.07 -2.80
N ARG A 92 -0.89 5.07 -3.53
CA ARG A 92 -0.03 6.03 -4.25
C ARG A 92 0.95 6.74 -3.31
N ARG A 93 0.55 7.02 -2.07
CA ARG A 93 1.45 7.54 -1.02
C ARG A 93 2.51 6.52 -0.66
N MET A 94 2.11 5.30 -0.32
CA MET A 94 3.02 4.20 0.03
C MET A 94 4.06 3.93 -1.05
N LEU A 95 3.67 3.91 -2.34
CA LEU A 95 4.59 3.71 -3.46
C LEU A 95 5.71 4.76 -3.54
N LYS A 96 5.51 5.94 -2.95
CA LYS A 96 6.50 7.02 -2.92
C LYS A 96 7.36 7.02 -1.65
N SER A 97 6.76 6.68 -0.51
CA SER A 97 7.37 6.82 0.82
C SER A 97 7.95 5.51 1.37
N CYS A 98 7.21 4.41 1.30
CA CYS A 98 7.60 3.14 1.91
C CYS A 98 8.93 2.59 1.37
N PRO A 99 9.28 2.75 0.06
CA PRO A 99 10.60 2.37 -0.43
C PRO A 99 11.78 3.08 0.21
N LYS A 100 11.57 4.19 0.93
CA LYS A 100 12.61 4.96 1.62
C LYS A 100 12.67 4.63 3.12
N GLU A 101 11.56 4.14 3.66
CA GLU A 101 11.33 3.98 5.10
C GLU A 101 11.41 2.51 5.54
N ALA A 102 11.08 1.56 4.66
CA ALA A 102 11.10 0.13 4.97
C ALA A 102 12.53 -0.41 5.14
N ASP A 103 12.70 -1.33 6.08
CA ASP A 103 13.94 -2.08 6.31
C ASP A 103 14.29 -2.96 5.11
N VAL A 104 13.28 -3.56 4.48
CA VAL A 104 13.41 -4.36 3.27
C VAL A 104 12.42 -3.88 2.24
N VAL A 105 12.87 -3.72 0.99
CA VAL A 105 12.00 -3.49 -0.16
C VAL A 105 12.21 -4.59 -1.17
N ILE A 106 11.13 -5.25 -1.56
CA ILE A 106 11.11 -6.19 -2.67
C ILE A 106 10.41 -5.51 -3.83
N TYR A 107 11.14 -5.28 -4.91
CA TYR A 107 10.59 -4.69 -6.13
C TYR A 107 9.96 -5.80 -6.96
N LEU A 108 8.68 -5.64 -7.30
CA LEU A 108 7.97 -6.55 -8.17
C LEU A 108 7.97 -6.00 -9.60
N GLY A 109 8.16 -6.88 -10.59
CA GLY A 109 7.87 -6.61 -11.99
C GLY A 109 6.36 -6.69 -12.25
N GLU A 110 5.93 -6.27 -13.45
CA GLU A 110 4.51 -6.31 -13.83
C GLU A 110 3.89 -7.71 -13.87
N ASP A 111 4.74 -8.75 -13.92
CA ASP A 111 4.39 -10.16 -13.98
C ASP A 111 4.45 -10.87 -12.61
N HIS A 112 4.38 -10.11 -11.51
CA HIS A 112 4.55 -10.55 -10.12
C HIS A 112 5.94 -11.10 -9.77
N ARG A 113 6.91 -11.13 -10.70
CA ARG A 113 8.25 -11.64 -10.39
C ARG A 113 9.05 -10.62 -9.59
N ILE A 114 9.98 -11.11 -8.78
CA ILE A 114 10.93 -10.24 -8.09
C ILE A 114 11.87 -9.63 -9.14
N ALA A 115 11.81 -8.31 -9.29
CA ALA A 115 12.69 -7.53 -10.16
C ALA A 115 13.96 -7.08 -9.43
N GLY A 116 13.95 -7.09 -8.10
CA GLY A 116 15.11 -6.78 -7.26
C GLY A 116 14.74 -6.63 -5.79
N CYS A 117 15.73 -6.37 -4.95
CA CYS A 117 15.50 -6.06 -3.54
C CYS A 117 16.50 -5.03 -3.01
N ARG A 118 16.08 -4.30 -1.97
CA ARG A 118 16.92 -3.43 -1.14
C ARG A 118 16.85 -3.93 0.30
N LEU A 119 18.01 -4.13 0.91
CA LEU A 119 18.14 -4.44 2.33
C LEU A 119 18.75 -3.23 3.07
N GLY A 120 18.17 -2.86 4.20
CA GLY A 120 18.77 -1.99 5.23
C GLY A 120 18.28 -0.54 5.32
N LYS A 121 18.28 -0.01 6.56
CA LYS A 121 19.33 0.92 7.01
C LYS A 121 20.28 0.15 7.95
N GLU A 122 21.58 0.30 7.74
CA GLU A 122 22.68 -0.45 8.40
C GLU A 122 22.79 -0.26 9.94
N SER A 123 21.89 0.50 10.58
CA SER A 123 22.04 0.96 11.97
C SER A 123 21.28 0.15 13.04
N SER A 124 20.39 -0.79 12.67
CA SER A 124 19.44 -1.37 13.63
C SER A 124 19.49 -2.89 13.75
N ILE A 125 20.08 -3.60 12.78
CA ILE A 125 20.04 -5.06 12.78
C ILE A 125 21.21 -5.58 13.64
N LYS A 126 21.04 -5.54 14.97
CA LYS A 126 21.83 -6.38 15.87
C LYS A 126 21.29 -7.79 15.77
N TRP A 127 21.89 -8.61 14.91
CA TRP A 127 21.79 -10.06 15.03
C TRP A 127 22.44 -10.45 16.36
N GLN A 128 21.63 -10.61 17.42
CA GLN A 128 22.06 -11.39 18.57
C GLN A 128 21.78 -12.85 18.24
N GLU A 129 22.87 -13.59 18.00
CA GLU A 129 22.88 -15.04 17.93
C GLU A 129 22.17 -15.62 19.16
N ARG A 130 21.17 -16.46 18.94
CA ARG A 130 20.63 -17.38 19.96
C ARG A 130 21.18 -18.76 19.71
#